data_AF-A0A948INX4-F1
#
_entry.id   AF-A0A948INX4-F1
#
_cell.length_a   1.000
_cell.length_b   1.000
_cell.length_c   1.000
_cell.angle_alpha   90.00
_cell.angle_beta   90.00
_cell.angle_gamma   90.00
#
_symmetry.space_group_name_H-M   'P 1'
#
loop_
_entity.id
_entity.type
_entity.pdbx_description
1 polymer ?
#
loop_
_entity_poly.entity_id
_entity_poly.type
_entity_poly.pdbx_seq_one_letter_code
_entity_poly.pdbx_strand_id
1 'polypeptide(L)'
;MRAVGLFLFAVALAGVGEGAVAAPATDRFKDPNYLCDGRIAPPSQTQVFTEALIGAATAGVLGLLIPFPGDNPKPAYGQAGLDACTIAIAQATHDIRRAQLTLARSIHRIELKDYAGALDEAKAAPALAGRYADEPGFKRSLGRAALAVQGVALAGLGRYEEAQSVGLQIAETSPLDVRAIAWAYPFSDLTDPLTPAKRAYFETAAKLDPKVVLMWAQRAELVGDFPQAAAFRADYHAYAQQFDAISAAGPESAAGRALAYALAGDAVRSEVAAGEALAALDPVVGVSLDSGRRQIAEELLDHRQVALLIADGRLAEARARVLARKRWKVEVTPSVLWIIEALRPTATPAELKGLLAVDAKAVRAQDLKIRRDWVTNRATVERLFQMLVYEAPTAYGPVAARVWTLGESSPFIVTSRDISYSRGKMLKGDVFQLPDFRSDLGRQALLLHAALRARARGATAFALGPAGHSDGDAALWVVYRDPADGNFPIITALDPEMVIAALAPRIPRPTQAPSTPGS
;
A
#
# COMPACT_ATOMS: atom_id res chain seq x y z
N MET A 1 18.48 -37.42 31.59
CA MET A 1 19.85 -37.92 31.80
C MET A 1 20.54 -38.16 30.47
N ARG A 2 21.43 -37.25 30.07
CA ARG A 2 22.75 -37.47 29.43
C ARG A 2 23.18 -36.14 28.79
N ALA A 3 24.42 -35.78 29.09
CA ALA A 3 25.03 -34.48 28.92
C ALA A 3 26.08 -34.49 27.78
N VAL A 4 26.70 -33.32 27.58
CA VAL A 4 27.99 -33.03 26.91
C VAL A 4 27.87 -32.81 25.38
N GLY A 5 28.42 -31.76 24.76
CA GLY A 5 29.50 -30.87 25.22
C GLY A 5 29.61 -29.53 24.49
N LEU A 6 30.23 -28.62 25.24
CA LEU A 6 30.75 -27.31 24.90
C LEU A 6 31.94 -27.43 23.94
N PHE A 7 32.07 -26.52 22.97
CA PHE A 7 33.37 -26.19 22.37
C PHE A 7 33.56 -24.67 22.35
N LEU A 8 34.50 -24.23 23.18
CA LEU A 8 35.10 -22.89 23.21
C LEU A 8 36.11 -22.77 22.06
N PHE A 9 36.06 -21.66 21.33
CA PHE A 9 37.22 -21.13 20.60
C PHE A 9 37.56 -19.77 21.18
N ALA A 10 38.65 -19.72 21.95
CA ALA A 10 39.34 -18.51 22.32
C ALA A 10 40.40 -18.21 21.24
N VAL A 11 40.34 -17.04 20.62
CA VAL A 11 41.45 -16.48 19.84
C VAL A 11 41.98 -15.29 20.62
N ALA A 12 43.20 -15.42 21.11
CA ALA A 12 43.98 -14.34 21.68
C ALA A 12 44.56 -13.48 20.54
N LEU A 13 44.31 -12.18 20.57
CA LEU A 13 45.09 -11.19 19.82
C LEU A 13 45.68 -10.21 20.83
N ALA A 14 46.99 -10.31 21.02
CA ALA A 14 47.80 -9.34 21.73
C ALA A 14 47.90 -8.04 20.91
N GLY A 15 48.02 -6.92 21.62
CA GLY A 15 47.80 -5.58 21.10
C GLY A 15 48.88 -5.02 20.17
N VAL A 16 48.45 -4.02 19.41
CA VAL A 16 49.25 -2.87 19.00
C VAL A 16 48.45 -1.65 19.45
N GLY A 17 49.06 -0.82 20.29
CA GLY A 17 48.47 0.39 20.82
C GLY A 17 48.65 1.61 19.91
N GLU A 18 47.93 2.64 20.31
CA GLU A 18 48.08 4.08 20.01
C GLU A 18 47.39 4.64 18.76
N GLY A 19 46.37 5.47 19.03
CA GLY A 19 46.10 6.65 18.21
C GLY A 19 44.74 6.81 17.55
N ALA A 20 43.71 6.02 17.91
CA ALA A 20 42.35 6.39 17.52
C ALA A 20 41.82 7.48 18.46
N VAL A 21 42.01 8.75 18.07
CA VAL A 21 41.30 9.87 18.70
C VAL A 21 39.81 9.61 18.48
N ALA A 22 39.13 9.13 19.53
CA ALA A 22 37.68 9.02 19.53
C ALA A 22 37.13 10.43 19.30
N ALA A 23 36.51 10.66 18.14
CA ALA A 23 35.74 11.87 17.90
C ALA A 23 34.73 12.02 19.06
N PRO A 24 34.57 13.22 19.63
CA PRO A 24 33.61 13.42 20.70
C PRO A 24 32.24 12.97 20.21
N ALA A 25 31.58 12.09 20.97
CA ALA A 25 30.19 11.73 20.72
C ALA A 25 29.36 13.01 20.85
N THR A 26 29.10 13.68 19.73
CA THR A 26 28.15 14.77 19.67
C THR A 26 26.82 14.23 20.15
N ASP A 27 26.19 14.94 21.09
CA ASP A 27 24.85 14.65 21.56
C ASP A 27 23.89 14.79 20.37
N ARG A 28 23.71 13.70 19.62
CA ARG A 28 22.94 13.64 18.36
C ARG A 28 21.53 14.19 18.50
N PHE A 29 20.99 14.20 19.73
CA PHE A 29 19.68 14.75 20.06
C PHE A 29 19.64 16.29 20.08
N LYS A 30 20.79 16.96 19.91
CA LYS A 30 20.90 18.43 19.78
C LYS A 30 21.33 18.87 18.38
N ASP A 31 21.61 17.95 17.47
CA ASP A 31 21.95 18.27 16.07
C ASP A 31 20.71 18.88 15.38
N PRO A 32 20.81 20.09 14.79
CA PRO A 32 19.71 20.70 14.04
C PRO A 32 19.15 19.81 12.92
N ASN A 33 19.97 18.97 12.30
CA ASN A 33 19.53 18.02 11.29
C ASN A 33 18.64 16.94 11.91
N TYR A 34 19.07 16.36 13.03
CA TYR A 34 18.29 15.34 13.72
C TYR A 34 16.98 15.91 14.27
N LEU A 35 17.02 17.12 14.83
CA LEU A 35 15.82 17.81 15.29
C LEU A 35 14.89 18.23 14.14
N CYS A 36 15.40 18.43 12.93
CA CYS A 36 14.60 18.78 11.75
C CYS A 36 13.91 17.57 11.12
N ASP A 37 14.63 16.49 10.79
CA ASP A 37 14.04 15.37 10.04
C ASP A 37 14.38 13.99 10.60
N GLY A 38 14.93 13.96 11.82
CA GLY A 38 15.34 12.74 12.51
C GLY A 38 16.60 12.10 11.93
N ARG A 39 17.35 12.81 11.06
CA ARG A 39 18.58 12.30 10.45
C ARG A 39 19.77 13.17 10.83
N ILE A 40 20.88 12.52 11.14
CA ILE A 40 22.15 13.22 11.40
C ILE A 40 22.71 13.65 10.04
N ALA A 41 23.36 14.82 9.97
CA ALA A 41 24.07 15.21 8.75
C ALA A 41 25.13 14.16 8.40
N PRO A 42 25.31 13.78 7.13
CA PRO A 42 26.45 12.95 6.77
C PRO A 42 27.74 13.72 7.14
N PRO A 43 28.74 13.05 7.74
CA PRO A 43 30.03 13.69 7.97
C PRO A 43 30.67 14.11 6.62
N SER A 44 31.61 15.06 6.67
CA SER A 44 32.21 15.73 5.50
C SER A 44 32.65 14.79 4.36
N GLN A 45 32.70 15.33 3.12
CA GLN A 45 32.91 14.61 1.84
C GLN A 45 34.03 13.56 1.80
N THR A 46 35.04 13.66 2.65
CA THR A 46 36.16 12.70 2.74
C THR A 46 35.79 11.36 3.36
N GLN A 47 34.76 11.27 4.21
CA GLN A 47 34.30 9.99 4.78
C GLN A 47 33.27 9.26 3.92
N VAL A 48 32.49 9.99 3.10
CA VAL A 48 31.57 9.42 2.11
C VAL A 48 32.32 8.55 1.10
N PHE A 49 33.55 8.92 0.74
CA PHE A 49 34.39 8.14 -0.17
C PHE A 49 34.89 6.83 0.46
N THR A 50 35.21 6.83 1.76
CA THR A 50 35.68 5.63 2.47
C THR A 50 34.52 4.67 2.79
N GLU A 51 33.33 5.17 3.10
CA GLU A 51 32.12 4.34 3.28
C GLU A 51 31.59 3.79 1.96
N ALA A 52 31.73 4.51 0.85
CA ALA A 52 31.46 3.98 -0.49
C ALA A 52 32.46 2.89 -0.90
N LEU A 53 33.74 3.02 -0.53
CA LEU A 53 34.79 2.03 -0.86
C LEU A 53 34.69 0.77 0.00
N ILE A 54 34.37 0.90 1.30
CA ILE A 54 34.17 -0.24 2.21
C ILE A 54 32.80 -0.90 1.94
N GLY A 55 31.78 -0.11 1.61
CA GLY A 55 30.47 -0.59 1.14
C GLY A 55 30.57 -1.39 -0.16
N ALA A 56 31.40 -0.97 -1.13
CA ALA A 56 31.57 -1.72 -2.37
C ALA A 56 32.20 -3.13 -2.18
N ALA A 57 33.01 -3.33 -1.13
CA ALA A 57 33.69 -4.61 -0.87
C ALA A 57 32.90 -5.57 0.05
N THR A 58 31.85 -5.09 0.74
CA THR A 58 31.07 -5.90 1.70
C THR A 58 29.54 -5.81 1.54
N ALA A 59 28.99 -4.92 0.69
CA ALA A 59 27.56 -4.60 0.64
C ALA A 59 26.77 -5.30 -0.48
N GLY A 60 26.78 -6.63 -0.51
CA GLY A 60 25.66 -7.42 -1.04
C GLY A 60 24.52 -7.62 -0.01
N VAL A 61 24.73 -7.17 1.23
CA VAL A 61 23.91 -7.51 2.42
C VAL A 61 23.62 -6.29 3.33
N LEU A 62 24.17 -5.10 3.06
CA LEU A 62 23.91 -3.91 3.88
C LEU A 62 23.33 -2.80 3.00
N GLY A 63 22.00 -2.76 2.89
CA GLY A 63 21.31 -1.53 2.50
C GLY A 63 21.72 -0.45 3.49
N LEU A 64 22.48 0.53 3.02
CA LEU A 64 23.02 1.69 3.75
C LEU A 64 22.49 1.82 5.19
N LEU A 65 23.16 1.12 6.09
CA LEU A 65 22.95 1.21 7.52
C LEU A 65 23.51 2.56 7.99
N ILE A 66 22.63 3.54 8.18
CA ILE A 66 22.40 3.87 9.59
C ILE A 66 21.39 2.81 10.05
N PRO A 67 21.72 2.00 11.06
CA PRO A 67 20.79 0.99 11.54
C PRO A 67 19.50 1.70 11.97
N PHE A 68 18.34 1.18 11.57
CA PHE A 68 17.08 1.42 12.29
C PHE A 68 16.83 0.23 13.22
N PRO A 69 17.49 0.14 14.40
CA PRO A 69 16.93 -0.63 15.49
C PRO A 69 15.80 0.22 16.08
N GLY A 70 14.56 -0.02 15.66
CA GLY A 70 13.36 0.39 16.43
C GLY A 70 13.07 1.88 16.65
N ASP A 71 13.97 2.80 16.34
CA ASP A 71 13.77 4.24 16.57
C ASP A 71 13.21 4.91 15.30
N ASN A 72 11.90 5.07 15.23
CA ASN A 72 11.29 6.04 14.32
C ASN A 72 12.02 7.38 14.45
N PRO A 73 12.35 8.09 13.36
CA PRO A 73 12.90 9.44 13.45
C PRO A 73 11.98 10.27 14.35
N LYS A 74 12.55 10.89 15.39
CA LYS A 74 11.83 11.79 16.31
C LYS A 74 12.33 13.22 16.10
N PRO A 75 11.99 13.86 14.96
CA PRO A 75 12.23 15.29 14.82
C PRO A 75 11.48 16.04 15.94
N ALA A 76 11.95 17.23 16.26
CA ALA A 76 11.26 18.13 17.18
C ALA A 76 9.91 18.53 16.57
N TYR A 77 8.87 18.68 17.39
CA TYR A 77 7.54 19.02 16.89
C TYR A 77 7.31 20.54 16.84
N GLY A 78 6.57 21.01 15.85
CA GLY A 78 6.09 22.39 15.74
C GLY A 78 7.23 23.40 15.58
N GLN A 79 7.19 24.48 16.36
CA GLN A 79 8.13 25.61 16.21
C GLN A 79 9.59 25.19 16.39
N ALA A 80 9.87 24.31 17.35
CA ALA A 80 11.23 23.83 17.58
C ALA A 80 11.82 23.06 16.37
N GLY A 81 10.99 22.26 15.69
CA GLY A 81 11.37 21.59 14.44
C GLY A 81 11.57 22.57 13.29
N LEU A 82 10.68 23.56 13.16
CA LEU A 82 10.80 24.62 12.15
C LEU A 82 12.10 25.43 12.30
N ASP A 83 12.44 25.79 13.53
CA ASP A 83 13.68 26.52 13.86
C ASP A 83 14.92 25.65 13.56
N ALA A 84 14.89 24.37 13.96
CA ALA A 84 15.95 23.41 13.68
C ALA A 84 16.18 23.23 12.18
N CYS A 85 15.11 23.08 11.39
CA CYS A 85 15.22 23.01 9.94
C CYS A 85 15.78 24.28 9.32
N THR A 86 15.40 25.45 9.84
CA THR A 86 15.95 26.73 9.34
C THR A 86 17.45 26.80 9.52
N ILE A 87 17.97 26.38 10.67
CA ILE A 87 19.42 26.27 10.94
C ILE A 87 20.06 25.23 10.01
N ALA A 88 19.48 24.03 9.90
CA ALA A 88 20.03 22.94 9.10
C ALA A 88 20.08 23.29 7.60
N ILE A 89 19.06 23.97 7.06
CA ILE A 89 19.02 24.45 5.67
C ILE A 89 20.15 25.44 5.40
N ALA A 90 20.40 26.38 6.32
CA ALA A 90 21.48 27.35 6.19
C ALA A 90 22.88 26.70 6.16
N GLN A 91 23.01 25.52 6.80
CA GLN A 91 24.24 24.73 6.85
C GLN A 91 24.38 23.72 5.70
N ALA A 92 23.31 23.49 4.91
CA ALA A 92 23.28 22.45 3.90
C ALA A 92 24.14 22.83 2.68
N THR A 93 25.18 22.03 2.42
CA THR A 93 26.10 22.21 1.28
C THR A 93 25.70 21.41 0.03
N HIS A 94 24.77 20.46 0.16
CA HIS A 94 24.32 19.59 -0.92
C HIS A 94 22.86 19.87 -1.31
N ASP A 95 22.59 20.04 -2.60
CA ASP A 95 21.27 20.41 -3.16
C ASP A 95 20.15 19.44 -2.76
N ILE A 96 20.36 18.13 -2.90
CA ILE A 96 19.39 17.11 -2.44
C ILE A 96 19.06 17.26 -0.95
N ARG A 97 20.06 17.46 -0.09
CA ARG A 97 19.85 17.63 1.36
C ARG A 97 19.09 18.91 1.64
N ARG A 98 19.36 20.00 0.91
CA ARG A 98 18.63 21.26 1.01
C ARG A 98 17.16 21.10 0.63
N ALA A 99 16.86 20.39 -0.46
CA ALA A 99 15.49 20.05 -0.85
C ALA A 99 14.79 19.22 0.23
N GLN A 100 15.45 18.18 0.73
CA GLN A 100 14.93 17.32 1.79
C GLN A 100 14.61 18.07 3.09
N LEU A 101 15.53 18.92 3.56
CA LEU A 101 15.33 19.73 4.77
C LEU A 101 14.23 20.79 4.57
N THR A 102 14.08 21.32 3.37
CA THR A 102 12.97 22.25 3.04
C THR A 102 11.62 21.53 3.10
N LEU A 103 11.54 20.29 2.63
CA LEU A 103 10.34 19.46 2.79
C LEU A 103 10.07 19.14 4.27
N ALA A 104 11.09 18.84 5.07
CA ALA A 104 10.94 18.65 6.52
C ALA A 104 10.38 19.92 7.20
N ARG A 105 10.91 21.10 6.85
CA ARG A 105 10.37 22.37 7.35
C ARG A 105 8.92 22.59 6.94
N SER A 106 8.55 22.21 5.73
CA SER A 106 7.15 22.25 5.26
C SER A 106 6.24 21.37 6.12
N ILE A 107 6.71 20.19 6.55
CA ILE A 107 5.95 19.31 7.46
C ILE A 107 5.77 19.99 8.83
N HIS A 108 6.79 20.63 9.40
CA HIS A 108 6.62 21.39 10.65
C HIS A 108 5.66 22.58 10.52
N ARG A 109 5.60 23.23 9.34
CA ARG A 109 4.56 24.25 9.08
C ARG A 109 3.16 23.64 9.11
N ILE A 110 2.96 22.43 8.58
CA ILE A 110 1.70 21.69 8.69
C ILE A 110 1.36 21.40 10.17
N GLU A 111 2.34 21.02 10.99
CA GLU A 111 2.14 20.81 12.44
C GLU A 111 1.67 22.09 13.15
N LEU A 112 2.15 23.25 12.71
CA LEU A 112 1.74 24.58 13.17
C LEU A 112 0.46 25.10 12.49
N LYS A 113 -0.16 24.30 11.61
CA LYS A 113 -1.32 24.68 10.78
C LYS A 113 -1.06 25.85 9.82
N ASP A 114 0.21 26.18 9.55
CA ASP A 114 0.61 27.08 8.47
C ASP A 114 0.61 26.32 7.13
N TYR A 115 -0.59 25.94 6.67
CA TYR A 115 -0.74 25.14 5.45
C TYR A 115 -0.36 25.92 4.18
N ALA A 116 -0.53 27.24 4.16
CA ALA A 116 -0.12 28.06 3.02
C ALA A 116 1.41 28.09 2.87
N GLY A 117 2.14 28.38 3.96
CA GLY A 117 3.60 28.36 3.94
C GLY A 117 4.16 26.96 3.66
N ALA A 118 3.52 25.90 4.17
CA ALA A 118 3.89 24.52 3.85
C ALA A 118 3.73 24.21 2.35
N LEU A 119 2.63 24.65 1.74
CA LEU A 119 2.35 24.42 0.32
C LEU A 119 3.39 25.10 -0.57
N ASP A 120 3.74 26.35 -0.26
CA ASP A 120 4.71 27.13 -1.03
C ASP A 120 6.11 26.51 -0.95
N GLU A 121 6.56 26.12 0.25
CA GLU A 121 7.86 25.46 0.42
C GLU A 121 7.89 24.08 -0.25
N ALA A 122 6.82 23.28 -0.16
CA ALA A 122 6.75 21.98 -0.78
C ALA A 122 6.75 22.04 -2.31
N LYS A 123 6.20 23.10 -2.92
CA LYS A 123 6.30 23.36 -4.37
C LYS A 123 7.69 23.80 -4.80
N ALA A 124 8.38 24.59 -3.97
CA ALA A 124 9.70 25.10 -4.28
C ALA A 124 10.82 24.06 -4.06
N ALA A 125 10.64 23.13 -3.12
CA ALA A 125 11.68 22.19 -2.71
C ALA A 125 12.30 21.36 -3.85
N PRO A 126 11.55 20.84 -4.85
CA PRO A 126 12.15 20.14 -5.99
C PRO A 126 13.20 20.96 -6.74
N ALA A 127 12.99 22.27 -6.93
CA ALA A 127 13.94 23.13 -7.64
C ALA A 127 15.25 23.33 -6.85
N LEU A 128 15.22 23.19 -5.52
CA LEU A 128 16.41 23.26 -4.67
C LEU A 128 17.34 22.07 -4.84
N ALA A 129 16.89 20.99 -5.49
CA ALA A 129 17.72 19.84 -5.81
C ALA A 129 18.65 20.08 -7.02
N GLY A 130 18.57 21.25 -7.67
CA GLY A 130 19.44 21.61 -8.79
C GLY A 130 19.34 20.59 -9.93
N ARG A 131 20.49 20.12 -10.43
CA ARG A 131 20.54 19.12 -11.52
C ARG A 131 19.84 17.80 -11.18
N TYR A 132 19.70 17.47 -9.89
CA TYR A 132 19.11 16.21 -9.45
C TYR A 132 17.58 16.21 -9.58
N ALA A 133 16.94 17.39 -9.68
CA ALA A 133 15.48 17.51 -9.75
C ALA A 133 14.87 16.72 -10.91
N ASP A 134 15.60 16.60 -12.02
CA ASP A 134 15.16 15.89 -13.21
C ASP A 134 15.47 14.40 -13.22
N GLU A 135 16.30 13.94 -12.27
CA GLU A 135 16.67 12.54 -12.19
C GLU A 135 15.47 11.66 -11.81
N PRO A 136 15.32 10.50 -12.47
CA PRO A 136 14.23 9.58 -12.15
C PRO A 136 14.22 9.13 -10.68
N GLY A 137 15.40 8.99 -10.05
CA GLY A 137 15.53 8.65 -8.63
C GLY A 137 14.98 9.73 -7.71
N PHE A 138 15.25 11.02 -8.01
CA PHE A 138 14.68 12.14 -7.26
C PHE A 138 13.16 12.19 -7.42
N LYS A 139 12.65 12.15 -8.66
CA LYS A 139 11.20 12.24 -8.94
C LYS A 139 10.39 11.18 -8.20
N ARG A 140 10.89 9.94 -8.14
CA ARG A 140 10.22 8.82 -7.43
C ARG A 140 10.35 8.85 -5.91
N SER A 141 11.30 9.61 -5.37
CA SER A 141 11.60 9.65 -3.95
C SER A 141 11.19 11.00 -3.33
N LEU A 142 12.08 12.00 -3.33
CA LEU A 142 11.79 13.32 -2.79
C LEU A 142 10.75 14.10 -3.60
N GLY A 143 10.67 13.91 -4.92
CA GLY A 143 9.61 14.50 -5.76
C GLY A 143 8.22 13.99 -5.34
N ARG A 144 8.11 12.69 -5.09
CA ARG A 144 6.89 12.07 -4.54
C ARG A 144 6.58 12.58 -3.13
N ALA A 145 7.59 12.73 -2.28
CA ALA A 145 7.41 13.32 -0.94
C ALA A 145 6.88 14.76 -1.02
N ALA A 146 7.39 15.57 -1.95
CA ALA A 146 6.89 16.91 -2.21
C ALA A 146 5.39 16.91 -2.57
N LEU A 147 4.95 16.00 -3.45
CA LEU A 147 3.52 15.85 -3.79
C LEU A 147 2.68 15.47 -2.55
N ALA A 148 3.15 14.55 -1.71
CA ALA A 148 2.42 14.16 -0.50
C ALA A 148 2.27 15.33 0.49
N VAL A 149 3.34 16.11 0.72
CA VAL A 149 3.29 17.31 1.58
C VAL A 149 2.34 18.36 0.99
N GLN A 150 2.38 18.59 -0.33
CA GLN A 150 1.44 19.48 -1.01
C GLN A 150 -0.01 19.01 -0.84
N GLY A 151 -0.27 17.71 -0.97
CA GLY A 151 -1.61 17.13 -0.77
C GLY A 151 -2.15 17.38 0.63
N VAL A 152 -1.33 17.17 1.67
CA VAL A 152 -1.73 17.43 3.07
C VAL A 152 -1.98 18.91 3.30
N ALA A 153 -1.10 19.79 2.79
CA ALA A 153 -1.26 21.23 2.91
C ALA A 153 -2.54 21.73 2.20
N LEU A 154 -2.82 21.26 0.97
CA LEU A 154 -4.04 21.58 0.24
C LEU A 154 -5.29 21.09 0.98
N ALA A 155 -5.26 19.89 1.58
CA ALA A 155 -6.35 19.38 2.39
C ALA A 155 -6.58 20.23 3.65
N GLY A 156 -5.52 20.70 4.31
CA GLY A 156 -5.59 21.63 5.44
C GLY A 156 -6.18 23.00 5.08
N LEU A 157 -6.01 23.44 3.83
CA LEU A 157 -6.64 24.65 3.28
C LEU A 157 -8.08 24.41 2.78
N GLY A 158 -8.62 23.20 2.90
CA GLY A 158 -9.94 22.85 2.38
C GLY A 158 -10.02 22.70 0.85
N ARG A 159 -8.88 22.71 0.15
CA ARG A 159 -8.78 22.62 -1.33
C ARG A 159 -8.75 21.15 -1.77
N TYR A 160 -9.82 20.41 -1.46
CA TYR A 160 -9.83 18.94 -1.55
C TYR A 160 -9.70 18.37 -2.97
N GLU A 161 -10.25 19.05 -3.98
CA GLU A 161 -10.10 18.62 -5.38
C GLU A 161 -8.64 18.70 -5.84
N GLU A 162 -7.95 19.78 -5.47
CA GLU A 162 -6.52 19.94 -5.75
C GLU A 162 -5.67 18.96 -4.96
N ALA A 163 -6.00 18.74 -3.68
CA ALA A 163 -5.34 17.74 -2.84
C ALA A 163 -5.47 16.33 -3.44
N GLN A 164 -6.66 15.97 -3.92
CA GLN A 164 -6.89 14.70 -4.61
C GLN A 164 -6.07 14.64 -5.91
N SER A 165 -6.09 15.69 -6.74
CA SER A 165 -5.32 15.72 -7.98
C SER A 165 -3.82 15.50 -7.75
N VAL A 166 -3.22 16.23 -6.80
CA VAL A 166 -1.81 16.08 -6.43
C VAL A 166 -1.53 14.69 -5.83
N GLY A 167 -2.45 14.19 -5.01
CA GLY A 167 -2.31 12.86 -4.41
C GLY A 167 -2.37 11.72 -5.44
N LEU A 168 -3.17 11.85 -6.50
CA LEU A 168 -3.20 10.87 -7.59
C LEU A 168 -1.90 10.91 -8.42
N GLN A 169 -1.28 12.08 -8.59
CA GLN A 169 0.04 12.19 -9.25
C GLN A 169 1.14 11.41 -8.52
N ILE A 170 1.03 11.20 -7.20
CA ILE A 170 1.96 10.35 -6.43
C ILE A 170 2.05 8.96 -7.07
N ALA A 171 0.91 8.32 -7.37
CA ALA A 171 0.87 7.01 -8.00
C ALA A 171 1.38 7.04 -9.45
N GLU A 172 1.12 8.13 -10.18
CA GLU A 172 1.60 8.31 -11.57
C GLU A 172 3.12 8.40 -11.67
N THR A 173 3.81 8.92 -10.63
CA THR A 173 5.28 8.98 -10.63
C THR A 173 5.94 7.60 -10.68
N SER A 174 5.25 6.56 -10.20
CA SER A 174 5.73 5.17 -10.22
C SER A 174 4.55 4.19 -10.14
N PRO A 175 3.88 3.90 -11.26
CA PRO A 175 2.64 3.12 -11.28
C PRO A 175 2.82 1.66 -10.85
N LEU A 176 4.05 1.14 -10.87
CA LEU A 176 4.40 -0.21 -10.40
C LEU A 176 5.01 -0.21 -8.99
N ASP A 177 4.81 0.86 -8.23
CA ASP A 177 5.28 0.98 -6.85
C ASP A 177 4.11 0.98 -5.87
N VAL A 178 3.98 -0.12 -5.12
CA VAL A 178 2.97 -0.30 -4.07
C VAL A 178 3.02 0.82 -3.05
N ARG A 179 4.20 1.36 -2.72
CA ARG A 179 4.31 2.45 -1.76
C ARG A 179 3.76 3.75 -2.33
N ALA A 180 3.99 4.03 -3.61
CA ALA A 180 3.38 5.18 -4.29
C ALA A 180 1.85 5.09 -4.26
N ILE A 181 1.30 3.91 -4.54
CA ILE A 181 -0.14 3.64 -4.44
C ILE A 181 -0.64 3.84 -3.00
N ALA A 182 0.06 3.26 -2.01
CA ALA A 182 -0.31 3.40 -0.60
C ALA A 182 -0.29 4.86 -0.11
N TRP A 183 0.63 5.69 -0.62
CA TRP A 183 0.67 7.12 -0.31
C TRP A 183 -0.37 7.96 -1.06
N ALA A 184 -0.81 7.51 -2.23
CA ALA A 184 -1.90 8.15 -2.98
C ALA A 184 -3.29 7.84 -2.37
N TYR A 185 -3.44 6.67 -1.74
CA TYR A 185 -4.69 6.19 -1.14
C TYR A 185 -5.42 7.24 -0.29
N PRO A 186 -4.78 7.92 0.70
CA PRO A 186 -5.45 8.93 1.53
C PRO A 186 -6.14 10.05 0.74
N PHE A 187 -5.54 10.42 -0.38
CA PHE A 187 -5.98 11.54 -1.21
C PHE A 187 -7.04 11.14 -2.23
N SER A 188 -6.99 9.87 -2.67
CA SER A 188 -7.91 9.34 -3.68
C SER A 188 -9.39 9.50 -3.30
N ASP A 189 -9.70 9.59 -2.00
CA ASP A 189 -11.06 9.56 -1.47
C ASP A 189 -11.49 10.85 -0.73
N LEU A 190 -10.83 11.96 -1.03
CA LEU A 190 -11.17 13.29 -0.49
C LEU A 190 -12.43 13.90 -1.11
N THR A 191 -12.79 13.44 -2.31
CA THR A 191 -14.00 13.84 -3.03
C THR A 191 -14.80 12.63 -3.50
N ASP A 192 -16.06 12.89 -3.80
CA ASP A 192 -17.04 11.90 -4.24
C ASP A 192 -16.87 11.43 -5.69
N PRO A 193 -16.67 12.31 -6.69
CA PRO A 193 -16.74 11.90 -8.08
C PRO A 193 -15.66 10.88 -8.47
N LEU A 194 -16.08 9.85 -9.22
CA LEU A 194 -15.18 8.87 -9.82
C LEU A 194 -14.63 9.38 -11.15
N THR A 195 -13.71 10.35 -11.07
CA THR A 195 -13.06 10.99 -12.23
C THR A 195 -12.20 10.00 -13.03
N PRO A 196 -11.86 10.29 -14.31
CA PRO A 196 -10.98 9.43 -15.10
C PRO A 196 -9.62 9.13 -14.42
N ALA A 197 -8.99 10.14 -13.80
CA ALA A 197 -7.73 9.95 -13.06
C ALA A 197 -7.91 9.01 -11.85
N LYS A 198 -9.02 9.13 -11.12
CA LYS A 198 -9.33 8.23 -9.99
C LYS A 198 -9.58 6.80 -10.47
N ARG A 199 -10.21 6.61 -11.63
CA ARG A 199 -10.36 5.28 -12.27
C ARG A 199 -9.01 4.69 -12.65
N ALA A 200 -8.14 5.47 -13.31
CA ALA A 200 -6.80 5.03 -13.69
C ALA A 200 -5.94 4.63 -12.47
N TYR A 201 -6.07 5.38 -11.36
CA TYR A 201 -5.47 5.01 -10.09
C TYR A 201 -5.98 3.65 -9.58
N PHE A 202 -7.30 3.45 -9.49
CA PHE A 202 -7.84 2.19 -8.99
C PHE A 202 -7.47 1.00 -9.88
N GLU A 203 -7.47 1.18 -11.20
CA GLU A 203 -7.08 0.14 -12.15
C GLU A 203 -5.62 -0.28 -11.94
N THR A 204 -4.72 0.68 -11.76
CA THR A 204 -3.30 0.41 -11.50
C THR A 204 -3.10 -0.21 -10.12
N ALA A 205 -3.75 0.36 -9.11
CA ALA A 205 -3.62 -0.05 -7.73
C ALA A 205 -4.16 -1.46 -7.47
N ALA A 206 -5.27 -1.85 -8.11
CA ALA A 206 -5.85 -3.19 -8.01
C ALA A 206 -4.91 -4.31 -8.49
N LYS A 207 -4.01 -4.01 -9.45
CA LYS A 207 -3.02 -4.97 -9.97
C LYS A 207 -1.92 -5.27 -8.95
N LEU A 208 -1.62 -4.34 -8.04
CA LEU A 208 -0.55 -4.49 -7.05
C LEU A 208 -1.08 -4.77 -5.63
N ASP A 209 -2.25 -4.26 -5.28
CA ASP A 209 -2.98 -4.56 -4.05
C ASP A 209 -4.44 -4.90 -4.37
N PRO A 210 -4.76 -6.18 -4.53
CA PRO A 210 -6.11 -6.65 -4.88
C PRO A 210 -7.21 -6.20 -3.91
N LYS A 211 -6.89 -5.80 -2.67
CA LYS A 211 -7.89 -5.25 -1.74
C LYS A 211 -8.48 -3.92 -2.25
N VAL A 212 -7.75 -3.20 -3.09
CA VAL A 212 -8.21 -1.97 -3.72
C VAL A 212 -9.42 -2.20 -4.62
N VAL A 213 -9.61 -3.41 -5.16
CA VAL A 213 -10.81 -3.78 -5.93
C VAL A 213 -12.09 -3.58 -5.11
N LEU A 214 -12.07 -3.88 -3.81
CA LEU A 214 -13.24 -3.68 -2.95
C LEU A 214 -13.56 -2.20 -2.73
N MET A 215 -12.54 -1.35 -2.63
CA MET A 215 -12.76 0.09 -2.58
C MET A 215 -13.32 0.61 -3.89
N TRP A 216 -12.80 0.12 -5.02
CA TRP A 216 -13.30 0.51 -6.32
C TRP A 216 -14.76 0.12 -6.49
N ALA A 217 -15.14 -1.08 -6.04
CA ALA A 217 -16.54 -1.51 -5.94
C ALA A 217 -17.39 -0.55 -5.12
N GLN A 218 -16.92 -0.13 -3.93
CA GLN A 218 -17.62 0.87 -3.12
C GLN A 218 -17.77 2.21 -3.85
N ARG A 219 -16.77 2.64 -4.62
CA ARG A 219 -16.87 3.88 -5.41
C ARG A 219 -17.87 3.77 -6.56
N ALA A 220 -17.96 2.61 -7.20
CA ALA A 220 -19.01 2.33 -8.18
C ALA A 220 -20.41 2.35 -7.53
N GLU A 221 -20.57 1.73 -6.34
CA GLU A 221 -21.83 1.77 -5.59
C GLU A 221 -22.25 3.21 -5.21
N LEU A 222 -21.31 4.07 -4.79
CA LEU A 222 -21.61 5.47 -4.42
C LEU A 222 -22.12 6.34 -5.56
N VAL A 223 -21.80 5.99 -6.80
CA VAL A 223 -22.28 6.68 -8.00
C VAL A 223 -23.46 5.96 -8.65
N GLY A 224 -23.98 4.89 -8.01
CA GLY A 224 -25.12 4.11 -8.49
C GLY A 224 -24.79 3.09 -9.58
N ASP A 225 -23.52 2.84 -9.89
CA ASP A 225 -23.10 1.82 -10.85
C ASP A 225 -23.00 0.43 -10.19
N PHE A 226 -24.16 -0.09 -9.77
CA PHE A 226 -24.27 -1.37 -9.10
C PHE A 226 -23.81 -2.57 -9.95
N PRO A 227 -24.07 -2.63 -11.29
CA PRO A 227 -23.54 -3.70 -12.13
C PRO A 227 -22.01 -3.76 -12.13
N GLN A 228 -21.32 -2.62 -12.27
CA GLN A 228 -19.85 -2.58 -12.21
C GLN A 228 -19.33 -2.96 -10.82
N ALA A 229 -19.98 -2.49 -9.75
CA ALA A 229 -19.63 -2.90 -8.38
C ALA A 229 -19.75 -4.41 -8.16
N ALA A 230 -20.81 -5.03 -8.69
CA ALA A 230 -21.02 -6.48 -8.62
C ALA A 230 -19.91 -7.24 -9.36
N ALA A 231 -19.50 -6.77 -10.54
CA ALA A 231 -18.37 -7.33 -11.28
C ALA A 231 -17.06 -7.26 -10.49
N PHE A 232 -16.73 -6.11 -9.91
CA PHE A 232 -15.51 -5.94 -9.09
C PHE A 232 -15.51 -6.86 -7.86
N ARG A 233 -16.63 -7.01 -7.16
CA ARG A 233 -16.72 -7.94 -6.04
C ARG A 233 -16.62 -9.40 -6.48
N ALA A 234 -17.14 -9.75 -7.66
CA ALA A 234 -16.97 -11.07 -8.25
C ALA A 234 -15.49 -11.37 -8.54
N ASP A 235 -14.77 -10.43 -9.16
CA ASP A 235 -13.35 -10.55 -9.45
C ASP A 235 -12.50 -10.67 -8.17
N TYR A 236 -12.78 -9.86 -7.15
CA TYR A 236 -12.10 -9.95 -5.86
C TYR A 236 -12.36 -11.31 -5.17
N HIS A 237 -13.57 -11.84 -5.28
CA HIS A 237 -13.88 -13.15 -4.71
C HIS A 237 -13.14 -14.27 -5.45
N ALA A 238 -13.10 -14.22 -6.79
CA ALA A 238 -12.33 -15.18 -7.59
C ALA A 238 -10.84 -15.13 -7.23
N TYR A 239 -10.29 -13.91 -7.07
CA TYR A 239 -8.95 -13.69 -6.55
C TYR A 239 -8.75 -14.36 -5.17
N ALA A 240 -9.65 -14.11 -4.23
CA ALA A 240 -9.53 -14.62 -2.87
C ALA A 240 -9.61 -16.15 -2.81
N GLN A 241 -10.47 -16.77 -3.63
CA GLN A 241 -10.54 -18.22 -3.80
C GLN A 241 -9.25 -18.79 -4.41
N GLN A 242 -8.65 -18.08 -5.38
CA GLN A 242 -7.44 -18.53 -6.06
C GLN A 242 -6.20 -18.58 -5.16
N PHE A 243 -6.09 -17.72 -4.16
CA PHE A 243 -4.89 -17.69 -3.31
C PHE A 243 -5.03 -18.48 -2.02
N ASP A 244 -6.13 -19.25 -1.86
CA ASP A 244 -6.52 -19.98 -0.63
C ASP A 244 -6.13 -19.21 0.63
N ALA A 245 -6.33 -17.90 0.58
CA ALA A 245 -6.29 -17.09 1.77
C ALA A 245 -7.59 -17.48 2.48
N ILE A 246 -7.53 -18.53 3.29
CA ILE A 246 -8.61 -19.03 4.16
C ILE A 246 -9.16 -17.87 5.01
N SER A 247 -8.41 -16.78 5.14
CA SER A 247 -8.82 -15.50 5.76
C SER A 247 -9.38 -14.41 4.82
N ALA A 248 -9.39 -14.54 3.49
CA ALA A 248 -9.82 -13.49 2.54
C ALA A 248 -11.10 -13.81 1.76
N ALA A 249 -11.37 -15.08 1.43
CA ALA A 249 -12.63 -15.50 0.79
C ALA A 249 -13.71 -15.86 1.83
N GLY A 250 -13.76 -15.13 2.94
CA GLY A 250 -14.71 -15.41 4.02
C GLY A 250 -16.16 -15.18 3.63
N PRO A 251 -17.09 -15.53 4.54
CA PRO A 251 -18.52 -15.33 4.32
C PRO A 251 -18.87 -13.88 3.97
N GLU A 252 -18.10 -12.89 4.45
CA GLU A 252 -18.31 -11.48 4.13
C GLU A 252 -18.06 -11.13 2.66
N SER A 253 -17.13 -11.83 2.00
CA SER A 253 -16.83 -11.63 0.58
C SER A 253 -18.00 -12.12 -0.29
N ALA A 254 -18.53 -13.31 0.00
CA ALA A 254 -19.70 -13.86 -0.66
C ALA A 254 -20.97 -13.03 -0.37
N ALA A 255 -21.18 -12.62 0.89
CA ALA A 255 -22.31 -11.76 1.27
C ALA A 255 -22.25 -10.38 0.58
N GLY A 256 -21.06 -9.79 0.47
CA GLY A 256 -20.85 -8.55 -0.26
C GLY A 256 -21.19 -8.66 -1.74
N ARG A 257 -20.81 -9.77 -2.40
CA ARG A 257 -21.24 -10.08 -3.78
C ARG A 257 -22.76 -10.22 -3.86
N ALA A 258 -23.37 -10.97 -2.94
CA ALA A 258 -24.80 -11.20 -2.93
C ALA A 258 -25.59 -9.87 -2.86
N LEU A 259 -25.17 -8.96 -1.98
CA LEU A 259 -25.71 -7.61 -1.89
C LEU A 259 -25.54 -6.82 -3.19
N ALA A 260 -24.32 -6.79 -3.76
CA ALA A 260 -24.09 -6.04 -4.99
C ALA A 260 -24.91 -6.57 -6.18
N TYR A 261 -25.07 -7.90 -6.31
CA TYR A 261 -25.97 -8.48 -7.30
C TYR A 261 -27.44 -8.09 -7.06
N ALA A 262 -27.91 -8.07 -5.81
CA ALA A 262 -29.27 -7.63 -5.50
C ALA A 262 -29.49 -6.16 -5.89
N LEU A 263 -28.54 -5.28 -5.56
CA LEU A 263 -28.59 -3.85 -5.94
C LEU A 263 -28.52 -3.65 -7.45
N ALA A 264 -27.83 -4.54 -8.17
CA ALA A 264 -27.77 -4.55 -9.63
C ALA A 264 -29.02 -5.18 -10.30
N GLY A 265 -29.99 -5.67 -9.51
CA GLY A 265 -31.20 -6.33 -10.02
C GLY A 265 -31.01 -7.79 -10.46
N ASP A 266 -29.85 -8.40 -10.21
CA ASP A 266 -29.57 -9.80 -10.52
C ASP A 266 -29.91 -10.72 -9.33
N ALA A 267 -31.20 -10.96 -9.13
CA ALA A 267 -31.70 -11.78 -8.02
C ALA A 267 -31.14 -13.22 -8.05
N VAL A 268 -30.92 -13.79 -9.24
CA VAL A 268 -30.45 -15.16 -9.40
C VAL A 268 -29.01 -15.30 -8.91
N ARG A 269 -28.08 -14.45 -9.39
CA ARG A 269 -26.70 -14.47 -8.91
C ARG A 269 -26.59 -14.04 -7.46
N SER A 270 -27.47 -13.14 -7.03
CA SER A 270 -27.57 -12.74 -5.63
C SER A 270 -27.91 -13.92 -4.71
N GLU A 271 -28.87 -14.77 -5.10
CA GLU A 271 -29.25 -15.96 -4.32
C GLU A 271 -28.12 -16.99 -4.26
N VAL A 272 -27.45 -17.26 -5.38
CA VAL A 272 -26.29 -18.17 -5.42
C VAL A 272 -25.19 -17.69 -4.47
N ALA A 273 -24.82 -16.41 -4.53
CA ALA A 273 -23.79 -15.84 -3.66
C ALA A 273 -24.22 -15.79 -2.17
N ALA A 274 -25.52 -15.61 -1.89
CA ALA A 274 -26.03 -15.67 -0.53
C ALA A 274 -25.94 -17.10 0.05
N GLY A 275 -26.25 -18.11 -0.77
CA GLY A 275 -26.07 -19.52 -0.40
C GLY A 275 -24.60 -19.86 -0.11
N GLU A 276 -23.66 -19.35 -0.92
CA GLU A 276 -22.22 -19.47 -0.66
C GLU A 276 -21.84 -18.85 0.70
N ALA A 277 -22.35 -17.66 1.01
CA ALA A 277 -22.09 -16.96 2.27
C ALA A 277 -22.64 -17.73 3.48
N LEU A 278 -23.88 -18.23 3.40
CA LEU A 278 -24.51 -19.01 4.46
C LEU A 278 -23.77 -20.32 4.71
N ALA A 279 -23.38 -21.04 3.65
CA ALA A 279 -22.58 -22.26 3.78
C ALA A 279 -21.21 -21.99 4.42
N ALA A 280 -20.61 -20.82 4.18
CA ALA A 280 -19.37 -20.39 4.81
C ALA A 280 -19.55 -19.87 6.26
N LEU A 281 -20.77 -19.54 6.67
CA LEU A 281 -21.10 -19.16 8.05
C LEU A 281 -21.36 -20.38 8.94
N ASP A 282 -21.71 -21.53 8.36
CA ASP A 282 -21.86 -22.76 9.13
C ASP A 282 -20.50 -23.20 9.70
N PRO A 283 -20.40 -23.43 11.01
CA PRO A 283 -19.13 -23.77 11.63
C PRO A 283 -18.65 -25.13 11.11
N VAL A 284 -17.53 -25.13 10.37
CA VAL A 284 -16.77 -26.36 10.14
C VAL A 284 -16.23 -26.81 11.50
N VAL A 285 -16.48 -28.08 11.86
CA VAL A 285 -16.02 -28.67 13.13
C VAL A 285 -14.51 -28.40 13.32
N GLY A 286 -14.16 -27.67 14.39
CA GLY A 286 -12.78 -27.38 14.75
C GLY A 286 -12.20 -26.03 14.24
N VAL A 287 -12.95 -25.24 13.46
CA VAL A 287 -12.51 -23.91 13.01
C VAL A 287 -13.47 -22.84 13.54
N SER A 288 -13.02 -22.06 14.53
CA SER A 288 -13.75 -20.87 14.99
C SER A 288 -13.59 -19.74 13.97
N LEU A 289 -14.68 -19.32 13.33
CA LEU A 289 -14.71 -18.06 12.59
C LEU A 289 -14.50 -16.89 13.55
N ASP A 290 -13.76 -15.87 13.09
CA ASP A 290 -13.70 -14.59 13.80
C ASP A 290 -15.13 -14.01 13.93
N SER A 291 -15.52 -13.69 15.16
CA SER A 291 -16.87 -13.19 15.47
C SER A 291 -17.21 -11.89 14.73
N GLY A 292 -16.21 -11.05 14.43
CA GLY A 292 -16.38 -9.82 13.66
C GLY A 292 -16.74 -10.09 12.21
N ARG A 293 -16.00 -10.98 11.54
CA ARG A 293 -16.25 -11.37 10.14
C ARG A 293 -17.63 -12.01 9.95
N ARG A 294 -18.02 -12.90 10.87
CA ARG A 294 -19.38 -13.48 10.91
C ARG A 294 -20.44 -12.37 10.94
N GLN A 295 -20.32 -11.43 11.86
CA GLN A 295 -21.27 -10.35 12.01
C GLN A 295 -21.36 -9.47 10.75
N ILE A 296 -20.23 -9.15 10.12
CA ILE A 296 -20.21 -8.36 8.86
C ILE A 296 -20.96 -9.10 7.75
N ALA A 297 -20.75 -10.40 7.60
CA ALA A 297 -21.44 -11.20 6.60
C ALA A 297 -22.97 -11.22 6.82
N GLU A 298 -23.41 -11.42 8.06
CA GLU A 298 -24.83 -11.38 8.44
C GLU A 298 -25.45 -10.00 8.16
N GLU A 299 -24.74 -8.91 8.48
CA GLU A 299 -25.20 -7.54 8.17
C GLU A 299 -25.34 -7.29 6.66
N LEU A 300 -24.39 -7.78 5.86
CA LEU A 300 -24.46 -7.69 4.40
C LEU A 300 -25.63 -8.51 3.81
N LEU A 301 -25.91 -9.69 4.36
CA LEU A 301 -27.08 -10.51 3.98
C LEU A 301 -28.40 -9.83 4.37
N ASP A 302 -28.44 -9.12 5.48
CA ASP A 302 -29.61 -8.34 5.87
C ASP A 302 -29.82 -7.12 4.96
N HIS A 303 -28.75 -6.40 4.59
CA HIS A 303 -28.82 -5.36 3.57
C HIS A 303 -29.31 -5.90 2.23
N ARG A 304 -28.85 -7.10 1.83
CA ARG A 304 -29.31 -7.76 0.61
C ARG A 304 -30.83 -7.99 0.67
N GLN A 305 -31.33 -8.52 1.77
CA GLN A 305 -32.77 -8.77 1.91
C GLN A 305 -33.59 -7.48 1.89
N VAL A 306 -33.09 -6.40 2.48
CA VAL A 306 -33.70 -5.07 2.38
C VAL A 306 -33.73 -4.59 0.92
N ALA A 307 -32.63 -4.77 0.17
CA ALA A 307 -32.57 -4.40 -1.23
C ALA A 307 -33.59 -5.15 -2.11
N LEU A 308 -33.76 -6.46 -1.88
CA LEU A 308 -34.77 -7.26 -2.57
C LEU A 308 -36.20 -6.80 -2.23
N LEU A 309 -36.50 -6.52 -0.95
CA LEU A 309 -37.82 -6.00 -0.55
C LEU A 309 -38.11 -4.64 -1.19
N ILE A 310 -37.10 -3.77 -1.34
CA ILE A 310 -37.24 -2.50 -2.04
C ILE A 310 -37.52 -2.72 -3.53
N ALA A 311 -36.77 -3.63 -4.18
CA ALA A 311 -36.97 -3.98 -5.58
C ALA A 311 -38.39 -4.55 -5.85
N ASP A 312 -38.95 -5.29 -4.89
CA ASP A 312 -40.31 -5.84 -4.94
C ASP A 312 -41.40 -4.81 -4.58
N GLY A 313 -41.04 -3.56 -4.26
CA GLY A 313 -41.99 -2.51 -3.84
C GLY A 313 -42.52 -2.67 -2.40
N ARG A 314 -41.97 -3.61 -1.61
CA ARG A 314 -42.39 -3.93 -0.24
C ARG A 314 -41.71 -3.01 0.80
N LEU A 315 -41.85 -1.70 0.62
CA LEU A 315 -41.13 -0.68 1.39
C LEU A 315 -41.40 -0.72 2.90
N ALA A 316 -42.64 -1.03 3.31
CA ALA A 316 -42.99 -1.14 4.73
C ALA A 316 -42.26 -2.32 5.41
N GLU A 317 -42.14 -3.44 4.73
CA GLU A 317 -41.41 -4.61 5.23
C GLU A 317 -39.91 -4.38 5.24
N ALA A 318 -39.38 -3.70 4.21
CA ALA A 318 -37.99 -3.27 4.19
C ALA A 318 -37.66 -2.36 5.39
N ARG A 319 -38.52 -1.37 5.69
CA ARG A 319 -38.37 -0.53 6.89
C ARG A 319 -38.45 -1.32 8.18
N ALA A 320 -39.44 -2.21 8.32
CA ALA A 320 -39.57 -3.05 9.50
C ALA A 320 -38.29 -3.88 9.75
N ARG A 321 -37.68 -4.43 8.69
CA ARG A 321 -36.41 -5.15 8.78
C ARG A 321 -35.25 -4.25 9.22
N VAL A 322 -35.15 -3.05 8.66
CA VAL A 322 -34.12 -2.07 9.07
C VAL A 322 -34.26 -1.69 10.55
N LEU A 323 -35.49 -1.48 11.01
CA LEU A 323 -35.81 -1.07 12.38
C LEU A 323 -35.70 -2.20 13.41
N ALA A 324 -35.81 -3.46 12.98
CA ALA A 324 -35.64 -4.62 13.85
C ALA A 324 -34.21 -4.76 14.38
N ARG A 325 -33.21 -4.23 13.66
CA ARG A 325 -31.81 -4.30 14.10
C ARG A 325 -31.49 -3.17 15.08
N LYS A 326 -31.00 -3.54 16.27
CA LYS A 326 -30.62 -2.57 17.32
C LYS A 326 -29.44 -1.68 16.92
N ARG A 327 -28.49 -2.20 16.14
CA ARG A 327 -27.31 -1.48 15.64
C ARG A 327 -26.78 -2.14 14.38
N TRP A 328 -26.34 -1.33 13.43
CA TRP A 328 -25.53 -1.72 12.28
C TRP A 328 -24.07 -1.42 12.62
N LYS A 329 -23.18 -2.42 12.57
CA LYS A 329 -21.73 -2.23 12.77
C LYS A 329 -21.02 -1.81 11.49
N VAL A 330 -21.56 -2.16 10.33
CA VAL A 330 -21.03 -1.72 9.04
C VAL A 330 -21.26 -0.21 8.93
N GLU A 331 -20.29 0.57 9.40
CA GLU A 331 -20.34 2.03 9.39
C GLU A 331 -20.24 2.56 7.94
N VAL A 332 -21.09 3.55 7.64
CA VAL A 332 -21.19 4.31 6.37
C VAL A 332 -20.69 3.59 5.12
N THR A 333 -21.41 2.54 4.72
CA THR A 333 -21.21 1.92 3.41
C THR A 333 -22.15 2.52 2.36
N PRO A 334 -21.80 2.38 1.07
CA PRO A 334 -22.68 2.84 -0.01
C PRO A 334 -24.07 2.21 0.03
N SER A 335 -24.17 0.93 0.44
CA SER A 335 -25.45 0.25 0.63
C SER A 335 -26.29 0.85 1.75
N VAL A 336 -25.67 1.30 2.85
CA VAL A 336 -26.39 2.03 3.91
C VAL A 336 -26.95 3.34 3.40
N LEU A 337 -26.17 4.12 2.64
CA LEU A 337 -26.64 5.37 2.03
C LEU A 337 -27.83 5.11 1.10
N TRP A 338 -27.71 4.10 0.23
CA TRP A 338 -28.78 3.70 -0.67
C TRP A 338 -30.05 3.27 0.07
N ILE A 339 -29.94 2.48 1.14
CA ILE A 339 -31.09 2.06 1.98
C ILE A 339 -31.78 3.30 2.58
N ILE A 340 -31.02 4.26 3.10
CA ILE A 340 -31.57 5.50 3.68
C ILE A 340 -32.30 6.29 2.59
N GLU A 341 -31.68 6.48 1.42
CA GLU A 341 -32.27 7.20 0.28
C GLU A 341 -33.57 6.56 -0.21
N ALA A 342 -33.63 5.23 -0.26
CA ALA A 342 -34.81 4.50 -0.71
C ALA A 342 -35.96 4.50 0.30
N LEU A 343 -35.65 4.36 1.60
CA LEU A 343 -36.69 4.09 2.62
C LEU A 343 -37.13 5.32 3.40
N ARG A 344 -36.23 6.28 3.67
CA ARG A 344 -36.52 7.44 4.52
C ARG A 344 -37.60 8.37 3.95
N PRO A 345 -37.66 8.68 2.63
CA PRO A 345 -38.65 9.62 2.11
C PRO A 345 -40.12 9.21 2.32
N THR A 346 -40.37 7.91 2.48
CA THR A 346 -41.72 7.34 2.67
C THR A 346 -41.96 6.80 4.07
N ALA A 347 -41.03 7.04 5.00
CA ALA A 347 -41.14 6.62 6.39
C ALA A 347 -42.04 7.57 7.20
N THR A 348 -42.88 7.00 8.06
CA THR A 348 -43.66 7.74 9.05
C THR A 348 -42.75 8.32 10.15
N PRO A 349 -43.18 9.35 10.91
CA PRO A 349 -42.38 9.91 12.00
C PRO A 349 -41.90 8.87 13.03
N ALA A 350 -42.71 7.84 13.31
CA ALA A 350 -42.35 6.76 14.24
C ALA A 350 -41.26 5.81 13.70
N GLU A 351 -41.08 5.76 12.38
CA GLU A 351 -40.07 4.97 11.68
C GLU A 351 -38.74 5.73 11.50
N LEU A 352 -38.70 7.05 11.70
CA LEU A 352 -37.49 7.88 11.57
C LEU A 352 -36.54 7.75 12.77
N LYS A 353 -36.04 6.54 13.01
CA LYS A 353 -35.12 6.20 14.11
C LYS A 353 -34.00 5.28 13.63
N GLY A 354 -32.97 5.12 14.46
CA GLY A 354 -31.82 4.28 14.14
C GLY A 354 -31.14 4.72 12.83
N LEU A 355 -30.95 3.80 11.89
CA LEU A 355 -30.36 4.09 10.58
C LEU A 355 -31.16 5.13 9.79
N LEU A 356 -32.49 5.10 9.91
CA LEU A 356 -33.38 6.02 9.21
C LEU A 356 -33.54 7.35 9.94
N ALA A 357 -32.81 7.65 11.02
CA ALA A 357 -32.92 8.91 11.75
C ALA A 357 -32.25 10.09 11.02
N VAL A 358 -31.15 9.80 10.31
CA VAL A 358 -30.30 10.78 9.63
C VAL A 358 -30.50 10.68 8.12
N ASP A 359 -30.38 11.78 7.39
CA ASP A 359 -30.42 11.77 5.93
C ASP A 359 -29.09 11.27 5.34
N ALA A 360 -29.16 10.62 4.18
CA ALA A 360 -27.98 10.05 3.53
C ALA A 360 -26.92 11.12 3.17
N LYS A 361 -27.34 12.35 2.85
CA LYS A 361 -26.43 13.45 2.53
C LYS A 361 -25.61 13.86 3.76
N ALA A 362 -26.21 13.93 4.95
CA ALA A 362 -25.48 14.21 6.19
C ALA A 362 -24.53 13.06 6.56
N VAL A 363 -24.96 11.79 6.40
CA VAL A 363 -24.09 10.63 6.63
C VAL A 363 -22.87 10.68 5.68
N ARG A 364 -23.10 10.97 4.39
CA ARG A 364 -22.03 11.13 3.39
C ARG A 364 -21.10 12.30 3.70
N ALA A 365 -21.66 13.45 4.12
CA ALA A 365 -20.87 14.61 4.50
C ALA A 365 -19.98 14.34 5.73
N GLN A 366 -20.50 13.61 6.72
CA GLN A 366 -19.75 13.18 7.90
C GLN A 366 -18.62 12.23 7.52
N ASP A 367 -18.88 11.26 6.66
CA ASP A 367 -17.87 10.29 6.18
C ASP A 367 -16.75 10.97 5.36
N LEU A 368 -17.09 11.92 4.47
CA LEU A 368 -16.10 12.77 3.82
C LEU A 368 -15.29 13.60 4.82
N LYS A 369 -15.93 14.17 5.84
CA LYS A 369 -15.24 14.91 6.89
C LYS A 369 -14.23 14.02 7.62
N ILE A 370 -14.60 12.80 8.01
CA ILE A 370 -13.70 11.84 8.67
C ILE A 370 -12.48 11.55 7.79
N ARG A 371 -12.68 11.31 6.48
CA ARG A 371 -11.56 11.10 5.53
C ARG A 371 -10.66 12.32 5.40
N ARG A 372 -11.23 13.52 5.29
CA ARG A 372 -10.50 14.79 5.18
C ARG A 372 -9.69 15.10 6.45
N ASP A 373 -10.28 14.87 7.61
CA ASP A 373 -9.61 15.02 8.91
C ASP A 373 -8.47 13.99 9.05
N TRP A 374 -8.62 12.78 8.51
CA TRP A 374 -7.58 11.75 8.57
C TRP A 374 -6.30 12.13 7.82
N VAL A 375 -6.41 12.81 6.67
CA VAL A 375 -5.25 13.25 5.87
C VAL A 375 -4.41 14.31 6.60
N THR A 376 -5.04 15.12 7.46
CA THR A 376 -4.37 16.21 8.19
C THR A 376 -4.09 15.88 9.65
N ASN A 377 -4.41 14.65 10.09
CA ASN A 377 -4.16 14.25 11.47
C ASN A 377 -2.65 14.10 11.76
N ARG A 378 -2.32 14.16 13.05
CA ARG A 378 -0.94 14.07 13.53
C ARG A 378 -0.20 12.83 13.03
N ALA A 379 -0.83 11.65 13.05
CA ALA A 379 -0.19 10.41 12.64
C ALA A 379 0.17 10.40 11.15
N THR A 380 -0.68 10.98 10.30
CA THR A 380 -0.40 11.15 8.87
C THR A 380 0.74 12.13 8.65
N VAL A 381 0.73 13.26 9.36
CA VAL A 381 1.79 14.28 9.30
C VAL A 381 3.15 13.71 9.73
N GLU A 382 3.21 12.99 10.85
CA GLU A 382 4.44 12.34 11.34
C GLU A 382 4.98 11.30 10.34
N ARG A 383 4.08 10.58 9.65
CA ARG A 383 4.49 9.62 8.61
C ARG A 383 5.15 10.28 7.40
N LEU A 384 4.89 11.57 7.10
CA LEU A 384 5.52 12.27 5.96
C LEU A 384 7.05 12.30 6.07
N PHE A 385 7.62 12.35 7.30
CA PHE A 385 9.07 12.30 7.51
C PHE A 385 9.70 10.99 6.96
N GLN A 386 8.94 9.89 6.95
CA GLN A 386 9.40 8.61 6.40
C GLN A 386 9.56 8.66 4.88
N MET A 387 8.90 9.60 4.19
CA MET A 387 9.02 9.80 2.74
C MET A 387 10.26 10.60 2.36
N LEU A 388 10.93 11.25 3.30
CA LEU A 388 12.08 12.14 3.05
C LEU A 388 13.38 11.37 2.75
N VAL A 389 13.30 10.21 2.11
CA VAL A 389 14.45 9.42 1.66
C VAL A 389 14.74 9.76 0.19
N TYR A 390 15.99 10.03 -0.16
CA TYR A 390 16.42 10.08 -1.56
C TYR A 390 16.85 8.69 -2.02
N GLU A 391 16.35 8.28 -3.19
CA GLU A 391 16.75 7.03 -3.84
C GLU A 391 17.83 7.31 -4.90
N ALA A 392 19.07 6.96 -4.57
CA ALA A 392 20.18 7.12 -5.51
C ALA A 392 20.05 6.13 -6.70
N PRO A 393 20.44 6.53 -7.93
CA PRO A 393 20.40 5.67 -9.11
C PRO A 393 21.15 4.34 -8.95
N THR A 394 22.22 4.32 -8.15
CA THR A 394 23.06 3.14 -7.92
C THR A 394 22.41 2.08 -7.03
N ALA A 395 21.26 2.38 -6.39
CA ALA A 395 20.59 1.45 -5.48
C ALA A 395 20.15 0.14 -6.17
N TYR A 396 19.95 0.14 -7.49
CA TYR A 396 19.46 -1.03 -8.24
C TYR A 396 20.55 -2.04 -8.63
N GLY A 397 21.83 -1.65 -8.61
CA GLY A 397 22.94 -2.52 -9.02
C GLY A 397 23.04 -3.84 -8.26
N PRO A 398 23.00 -3.85 -6.91
CA PRO A 398 23.13 -5.08 -6.11
C PRO A 398 22.01 -6.10 -6.31
N VAL A 399 20.81 -5.68 -6.72
CA VAL A 399 19.67 -6.58 -6.95
C VAL A 399 19.55 -7.04 -8.39
N ALA A 400 20.18 -6.35 -9.35
CA ALA A 400 20.06 -6.66 -10.77
C ALA A 400 20.41 -8.12 -11.07
N ALA A 401 21.58 -8.61 -10.65
CA ALA A 401 21.99 -9.99 -10.92
C ALA A 401 20.97 -11.04 -10.44
N ARG A 402 20.35 -10.79 -9.29
CA ARG A 402 19.33 -11.66 -8.70
C ARG A 402 18.05 -11.69 -9.55
N VAL A 403 17.60 -10.53 -10.04
CA VAL A 403 16.35 -10.40 -10.80
C VAL A 403 16.40 -11.18 -12.11
N TRP A 404 17.56 -11.21 -12.75
CA TRP A 404 17.75 -11.86 -14.05
C TRP A 404 18.06 -13.37 -13.94
N THR A 405 18.15 -13.94 -12.74
CA THR A 405 18.30 -15.39 -12.53
C THR A 405 16.92 -16.06 -12.45
N LEU A 406 16.45 -16.64 -13.57
CA LEU A 406 15.08 -17.17 -13.72
C LEU A 406 14.90 -18.67 -13.36
N GLY A 407 15.98 -19.36 -12.99
CA GLY A 407 15.95 -20.77 -12.60
C GLY A 407 15.31 -21.00 -11.23
N GLU A 408 15.10 -22.26 -10.85
CA GLU A 408 14.58 -22.64 -9.51
C GLU A 408 15.53 -22.25 -8.38
N SER A 409 16.82 -22.09 -8.68
CA SER A 409 17.84 -21.56 -7.79
C SER A 409 17.81 -20.02 -7.65
N SER A 410 16.80 -19.35 -8.20
CA SER A 410 16.65 -17.91 -8.05
C SER A 410 16.59 -17.55 -6.56
N PRO A 411 17.37 -16.55 -6.10
CA PRO A 411 17.35 -16.12 -4.71
C PRO A 411 16.02 -15.46 -4.31
N PHE A 412 15.14 -15.19 -5.27
CA PHE A 412 13.79 -14.73 -4.99
C PHE A 412 12.84 -15.90 -4.71
N ILE A 413 13.08 -17.11 -5.21
CA ILE A 413 12.11 -18.22 -5.12
C ILE A 413 12.37 -19.02 -3.84
N VAL A 414 11.40 -19.03 -2.92
CA VAL A 414 11.40 -19.95 -1.75
C VAL A 414 11.07 -21.35 -2.22
N THR A 415 10.03 -21.47 -3.05
CA THR A 415 9.57 -22.74 -3.56
C THR A 415 8.77 -22.51 -4.83
N SER A 416 9.01 -23.35 -5.84
CA SER A 416 8.03 -23.56 -6.92
C SER A 416 7.17 -24.73 -6.46
N ARG A 417 5.86 -24.53 -6.26
CA ARG A 417 4.94 -25.62 -5.87
C ARG A 417 3.75 -25.65 -6.80
N ASP A 418 3.33 -26.87 -7.12
CA ASP A 418 1.96 -27.13 -7.52
C ASP A 418 1.09 -26.97 -6.26
N ILE A 419 0.28 -25.91 -6.22
CA ILE A 419 -0.61 -25.63 -5.10
C ILE A 419 -1.89 -26.43 -5.32
N SER A 420 -2.15 -27.39 -4.42
CA SER A 420 -3.43 -28.11 -4.39
C SER A 420 -4.50 -27.23 -3.75
N TYR A 421 -5.58 -26.94 -4.48
CA TYR A 421 -6.79 -26.33 -3.92
C TYR A 421 -7.62 -27.35 -3.13
N SER A 422 -8.47 -26.83 -2.24
CA SER A 422 -9.60 -27.53 -1.62
C SER A 422 -10.65 -28.12 -2.60
N ARG A 423 -10.36 -28.18 -3.91
CA ARG A 423 -11.17 -28.81 -4.97
C ARG A 423 -10.33 -29.56 -6.03
N GLY A 424 -9.10 -29.96 -5.72
CA GLY A 424 -8.33 -30.91 -6.54
C GLY A 424 -7.74 -30.37 -7.85
N LYS A 425 -7.76 -29.05 -8.08
CA LYS A 425 -6.96 -28.42 -9.16
C LYS A 425 -5.60 -28.03 -8.61
N MET A 426 -4.54 -28.22 -9.38
CA MET A 426 -3.19 -27.75 -9.05
C MET A 426 -2.94 -26.42 -9.78
N LEU A 427 -2.60 -25.35 -9.06
CA LEU A 427 -2.05 -24.14 -9.69
C LEU A 427 -0.53 -24.17 -9.64
N LYS A 428 0.08 -24.00 -10.82
CA LYS A 428 1.51 -23.73 -10.94
C LYS A 428 1.76 -22.30 -10.53
N GLY A 429 2.45 -22.11 -9.41
CA GLY A 429 2.85 -20.81 -8.91
C GLY A 429 4.22 -20.83 -8.27
N ASP A 430 4.77 -19.65 -8.05
CA ASP A 430 6.03 -19.45 -7.31
C ASP A 430 5.73 -18.74 -5.99
N VAL A 431 6.38 -19.17 -4.90
CA VAL A 431 6.50 -18.38 -3.68
C VAL A 431 7.79 -17.60 -3.76
N PHE A 432 7.68 -16.28 -3.63
CA PHE A 432 8.83 -15.41 -3.53
C PHE A 432 9.15 -15.06 -2.09
N GLN A 433 10.43 -15.09 -1.70
CA GLN A 433 10.94 -14.47 -0.47
C GLN A 433 11.56 -13.13 -0.85
N LEU A 434 11.34 -12.15 0.00
CA LEU A 434 12.07 -10.89 -0.07
C LEU A 434 12.77 -10.64 1.26
N PRO A 435 14.12 -10.68 1.30
CA PRO A 435 14.89 -10.26 2.47
C PRO A 435 14.61 -8.80 2.89
N ASP A 436 14.08 -7.98 1.98
CA ASP A 436 13.71 -6.59 2.22
C ASP A 436 12.45 -6.19 1.42
N PHE A 437 11.29 -6.77 1.77
CA PHE A 437 9.98 -6.35 1.22
C PHE A 437 9.63 -4.89 1.58
N ARG A 438 10.39 -4.27 2.50
CA ARG A 438 10.09 -2.94 3.00
C ARG A 438 10.60 -1.86 2.07
N SER A 439 11.63 -2.09 1.26
CA SER A 439 12.11 -1.10 0.27
C SER A 439 11.33 -1.15 -1.06
N ASP A 440 11.17 0.02 -1.70
CA ASP A 440 10.52 0.16 -3.02
C ASP A 440 11.30 -0.61 -4.09
N LEU A 441 12.63 -0.67 -3.91
CA LEU A 441 13.56 -1.45 -4.72
C LEU A 441 13.22 -2.94 -4.73
N GLY A 442 13.05 -3.56 -3.55
CA GLY A 442 12.77 -4.99 -3.42
C GLY A 442 11.46 -5.39 -4.12
N ARG A 443 10.44 -4.53 -4.03
CA ARG A 443 9.15 -4.76 -4.68
C ARG A 443 9.22 -4.64 -6.19
N GLN A 444 9.89 -3.61 -6.71
CA GLN A 444 10.10 -3.45 -8.16
C GLN A 444 10.96 -4.60 -8.73
N ALA A 445 11.98 -5.04 -7.99
CA ALA A 445 12.79 -6.19 -8.36
C ALA A 445 11.97 -7.47 -8.46
N LEU A 446 11.09 -7.74 -7.49
CA LEU A 446 10.18 -8.88 -7.54
C LEU A 446 9.23 -8.79 -8.72
N LEU A 447 8.61 -7.63 -8.96
CA LEU A 447 7.68 -7.45 -10.08
C LEU A 447 8.36 -7.74 -11.43
N LEU A 448 9.57 -7.21 -11.63
CA LEU A 448 10.34 -7.50 -12.84
C LEU A 448 10.70 -8.99 -12.93
N HIS A 449 11.12 -9.61 -11.83
CA HIS A 449 11.46 -11.02 -11.81
C HIS A 449 10.24 -11.90 -12.15
N ALA A 450 9.08 -11.63 -11.55
CA ALA A 450 7.81 -12.28 -11.85
C ALA A 450 7.42 -12.11 -13.33
N ALA A 451 7.55 -10.90 -13.88
CA ALA A 451 7.26 -10.65 -15.30
C ALA A 451 8.20 -11.43 -16.23
N LEU A 452 9.50 -11.48 -15.93
CA LEU A 452 10.47 -12.27 -16.68
C LEU A 452 10.16 -13.78 -16.62
N ARG A 453 9.71 -14.28 -15.46
CA ARG A 453 9.26 -15.67 -15.26
C ARG A 453 7.98 -15.97 -16.05
N ALA A 454 7.01 -15.07 -16.02
CA ALA A 454 5.77 -15.19 -16.79
C ALA A 454 6.08 -15.35 -18.28
N ARG A 455 6.93 -14.46 -18.81
CA ARG A 455 7.41 -14.52 -20.20
C ARG A 455 8.16 -15.82 -20.51
N ALA A 456 9.07 -16.25 -19.64
CA ALA A 456 9.82 -17.50 -19.81
C ALA A 456 8.92 -18.75 -19.80
N ARG A 457 7.76 -18.67 -19.13
CA ARG A 457 6.73 -19.72 -19.08
C ARG A 457 5.68 -19.61 -20.20
N GLY A 458 5.78 -18.60 -21.07
CA GLY A 458 4.79 -18.35 -22.13
C GLY A 458 3.43 -17.86 -21.63
N ALA A 459 3.35 -17.35 -20.40
CA ALA A 459 2.11 -16.80 -19.86
C ALA A 459 1.91 -15.35 -20.34
N THR A 460 0.67 -15.01 -20.70
CA THR A 460 0.28 -13.65 -21.13
C THR A 460 -0.07 -12.74 -19.94
N ALA A 461 -0.27 -13.30 -18.74
CA ALA A 461 -0.46 -12.54 -17.52
C ALA A 461 0.11 -13.23 -16.27
N PHE A 462 0.31 -12.45 -15.21
CA PHE A 462 0.58 -12.95 -13.87
C PHE A 462 -0.19 -12.15 -12.81
N ALA A 463 -0.44 -12.74 -11.65
CA ALA A 463 -1.14 -12.08 -10.54
C ALA A 463 -0.43 -12.35 -9.21
N LEU A 464 -0.51 -11.38 -8.31
CA LEU A 464 0.17 -11.39 -7.00
C LEU A 464 -0.80 -11.76 -5.87
N GLY A 465 -0.43 -12.72 -5.05
CA GLY A 465 -1.18 -13.18 -3.89
C GLY A 465 -0.41 -13.03 -2.58
N PRO A 466 -1.05 -12.78 -1.44
CA PRO A 466 -0.38 -12.83 -0.15
C PRO A 466 0.07 -14.27 0.13
N ALA A 467 1.37 -14.52 0.33
CA ALA A 467 1.76 -15.76 0.98
C ALA A 467 1.48 -15.66 2.47
N GLY A 468 1.00 -16.74 3.09
CA GLY A 468 0.50 -16.74 4.46
C GLY A 468 1.42 -16.04 5.47
N HIS A 469 0.84 -15.52 6.55
CA HIS A 469 1.58 -14.86 7.62
C HIS A 469 2.27 -15.92 8.49
N SER A 470 3.54 -16.19 8.24
CA SER A 470 4.42 -16.78 9.24
C SER A 470 5.57 -15.80 9.49
N ASP A 471 5.46 -15.06 10.60
CA ASP A 471 6.52 -14.40 11.35
C ASP A 471 7.69 -13.80 10.55
N GLY A 472 7.47 -12.60 10.01
CA GLY A 472 8.54 -11.66 9.67
C GLY A 472 9.06 -11.73 8.23
N ASP A 473 8.85 -12.85 7.53
CA ASP A 473 9.22 -13.00 6.13
C ASP A 473 8.02 -12.69 5.22
N ALA A 474 8.07 -11.54 4.56
CA ALA A 474 7.07 -11.16 3.58
C ALA A 474 7.25 -12.00 2.31
N ALA A 475 6.56 -13.14 2.27
CA ALA A 475 6.47 -13.97 1.09
C ALA A 475 5.27 -13.56 0.22
N LEU A 476 5.41 -13.72 -1.10
CA LEU A 476 4.35 -13.41 -2.07
C LEU A 476 4.14 -14.61 -3.00
N TRP A 477 2.89 -15.00 -3.21
CA TRP A 477 2.54 -15.96 -4.25
C TRP A 477 2.42 -15.26 -5.59
N VAL A 478 2.89 -15.91 -6.65
CA VAL A 478 2.65 -15.46 -8.02
C VAL A 478 2.12 -16.62 -8.84
N VAL A 479 1.02 -16.37 -9.53
CA VAL A 479 0.41 -17.31 -10.47
C VAL A 479 0.54 -16.75 -11.88
N TYR A 480 0.83 -17.63 -12.84
CA TYR A 480 1.09 -17.31 -14.24
C TYR A 480 0.07 -18.01 -15.13
N ARG A 481 -0.72 -17.26 -15.91
CA ARG A 481 -1.80 -17.82 -16.75
C ARG A 481 -2.15 -16.93 -17.92
N ASP A 482 -2.90 -17.49 -18.86
CA ASP A 482 -3.68 -16.69 -19.78
C ASP A 482 -5.00 -16.25 -19.08
N PRO A 483 -5.36 -14.95 -19.11
CA PRO A 483 -6.66 -14.49 -18.60
C PRO A 483 -7.86 -15.24 -19.21
N ALA A 484 -7.72 -15.79 -20.42
CA ALA A 484 -8.76 -16.57 -21.10
C ALA A 484 -8.98 -17.99 -20.51
N ASP A 485 -8.05 -18.52 -19.71
CA ASP A 485 -8.11 -19.88 -19.16
C ASP A 485 -9.19 -20.09 -18.05
N GLY A 486 -9.93 -19.04 -17.71
CA GLY A 486 -11.00 -19.05 -16.71
C GLY A 486 -10.49 -19.08 -15.26
N ASN A 487 -11.29 -18.52 -14.34
CA ASN A 487 -10.96 -18.36 -12.91
C ASN A 487 -9.66 -17.58 -12.62
N PHE A 488 -9.21 -16.72 -13.54
CA PHE A 488 -8.10 -15.80 -13.31
C PHE A 488 -8.64 -14.41 -12.97
N PRO A 489 -8.15 -13.74 -11.91
CA PRO A 489 -8.64 -12.44 -11.49
C PRO A 489 -8.14 -11.33 -12.44
N ILE A 490 -8.89 -11.10 -13.53
CA ILE A 490 -8.53 -10.20 -14.63
C ILE A 490 -8.16 -8.81 -14.13
N ILE A 491 -8.91 -8.27 -13.17
CA ILE A 491 -8.65 -6.92 -12.63
C ILE A 491 -7.31 -6.79 -11.88
N THR A 492 -6.75 -7.92 -11.43
CA THR A 492 -5.46 -7.98 -10.73
C THR A 492 -4.32 -8.47 -11.64
N ALA A 493 -4.63 -8.77 -12.91
CA ALA A 493 -3.69 -9.28 -13.88
C ALA A 493 -2.66 -8.21 -14.27
N LEU A 494 -1.40 -8.61 -14.25
CA LEU A 494 -0.27 -7.83 -14.76
C LEU A 494 0.18 -8.40 -16.10
N ASP A 495 0.31 -7.51 -17.09
CA ASP A 495 0.96 -7.81 -18.36
C ASP A 495 2.49 -7.86 -18.16
N PRO A 496 3.14 -9.01 -18.44
CA PRO A 496 4.59 -9.15 -18.25
C PRO A 496 5.39 -8.21 -19.15
N GLU A 497 4.98 -7.96 -20.39
CA GLU A 497 5.73 -7.09 -21.31
C GLU A 497 5.66 -5.63 -20.86
N MET A 498 4.50 -5.18 -20.39
CA MET A 498 4.35 -3.85 -19.78
C MET A 498 5.28 -3.70 -18.57
N VAL A 499 5.33 -4.68 -17.66
CA VAL A 499 6.18 -4.62 -16.47
C VAL A 499 7.68 -4.64 -16.84
N ILE A 500 8.07 -5.49 -17.80
CA ILE A 500 9.45 -5.57 -18.29
C ILE A 500 9.85 -4.24 -18.92
N ALA A 501 9.02 -3.66 -19.79
CA ALA A 501 9.30 -2.38 -20.44
C ALA A 501 9.48 -1.24 -19.41
N ALA A 502 8.68 -1.24 -18.33
CA ALA A 502 8.74 -0.22 -17.29
C ALA A 502 9.95 -0.36 -16.35
N LEU A 503 10.36 -1.59 -16.03
CA LEU A 503 11.34 -1.86 -14.96
C LEU A 503 12.72 -2.31 -15.47
N ALA A 504 12.83 -2.99 -16.61
CA ALA A 504 14.11 -3.47 -17.12
C ALA A 504 15.14 -2.33 -17.41
N PRO A 505 14.74 -1.14 -17.90
CA PRO A 505 15.69 -0.02 -18.03
C PRO A 505 16.26 0.46 -16.69
N ARG A 506 15.56 0.21 -15.59
CA ARG A 506 15.97 0.62 -14.22
C ARG A 506 16.79 -0.45 -13.52
N ILE A 507 16.50 -1.71 -13.84
CA ILE A 507 17.18 -2.90 -13.32
C ILE A 507 17.80 -3.62 -14.52
N PRO A 508 18.83 -3.03 -15.14
CA PRO A 508 19.37 -3.56 -16.38
C PRO A 508 19.88 -4.97 -16.16
N ARG A 509 19.78 -5.79 -17.21
CA ARG A 509 20.45 -7.09 -17.22
C ARG A 509 21.94 -6.82 -16.98
N PRO A 510 22.59 -7.48 -16.00
CA PRO A 510 24.03 -7.39 -15.89
C PRO A 510 24.61 -7.75 -17.25
N THR A 511 25.48 -6.90 -17.78
CA THR A 511 26.29 -7.30 -18.93
C THR A 511 26.96 -8.60 -18.53
N GLN A 512 26.75 -9.67 -19.30
CA GLN A 512 27.55 -10.87 -19.13
C GLN A 512 28.99 -10.39 -19.19
N ALA A 513 29.74 -10.55 -18.10
CA ALA A 513 31.18 -10.42 -18.19
C ALA A 513 31.60 -11.28 -19.39
N PRO A 514 32.39 -10.75 -20.34
CA PRO A 514 32.87 -11.56 -21.44
C PRO A 514 33.43 -12.83 -20.83
N SER A 515 32.84 -13.98 -21.18
CA SER A 515 33.41 -15.26 -20.84
C SER A 515 34.85 -15.19 -21.27
N THR A 516 35.78 -15.20 -20.31
CA THR A 516 37.20 -15.28 -20.62
C THR A 516 37.35 -16.48 -21.54
N PRO A 517 37.77 -16.30 -22.81
CA PRO A 517 38.02 -17.44 -23.65
C PRO A 517 39.23 -18.16 -23.07
N GLY A 518 39.01 -19.38 -22.58
CA GLY A 518 40.07 -20.35 -22.36
C GLY A 518 40.26 -20.80 -20.92
N SER A 519 40.00 -22.07 -20.70
CA SER A 519 41.10 -23.02 -20.52
C SER A 519 40.83 -24.26 -21.35
#